data_AF-A0A925SMV8-F1
#
_entry.id   AF-A0A925SMV8-F1
#
_cell.length_a   1.000
_cell.length_b   1.000
_cell.length_c   1.000
_cell.angle_alpha   90.00
_cell.angle_beta   90.00
_cell.angle_gamma   90.00
#
_symmetry.space_group_name_H-M   'P 1'
#
loop_
_entity.id
_entity.type
_entity.pdbx_description
1 polymer ?
#
loop_
_entity_poly.entity_id
_entity_poly.type
_entity_poly.pdbx_seq_one_letter_code
_entity_poly.pdbx_strand_id
1 'polypeptide(L)'
;MRKKTTILVLVIVAIAFYCSYTVFSYDNRIVSNLSAYCNIDFRGVTAPQTNNVTGATLSVVDFRYASGPLEKFFIIDVDGKTYKIDSIEISAQPPTYLPKDFSTGQFFKHTNTLFVTFPLQVLKEISQAATVKVSFKYTDSDSTIELPLSSIDLQYWKNQLPSL
;
A
#
# COMPACT_ATOMS: atom_id res chain seq x y z
N MET A 1 6.37 22.77 -45.25
CA MET A 1 7.21 22.24 -44.15
C MET A 1 6.74 22.72 -42.78
N ARG A 2 6.52 24.03 -42.56
CA ARG A 2 6.09 24.63 -41.29
C ARG A 2 4.85 24.00 -40.62
N LYS A 3 3.79 23.67 -41.38
CA LYS A 3 2.57 23.00 -40.86
C LYS A 3 2.83 21.59 -40.30
N LYS A 4 3.71 20.80 -40.94
CA LYS A 4 4.04 19.43 -40.48
C LYS A 4 4.83 19.46 -39.17
N THR A 5 5.74 20.43 -39.04
CA THR A 5 6.48 20.67 -37.79
C THR A 5 5.55 21.14 -36.67
N THR A 6 4.60 22.04 -36.94
CA THR A 6 3.61 22.48 -35.94
C THR A 6 2.73 21.32 -35.45
N ILE A 7 2.27 20.45 -36.36
CA ILE A 7 1.48 19.27 -35.99
C ILE A 7 2.31 18.32 -35.12
N LEU A 8 3.57 18.06 -35.49
CA LEU A 8 4.47 17.20 -34.71
C LEU A 8 4.69 17.73 -33.29
N VAL A 9 4.93 19.04 -33.15
CA VAL A 9 5.09 19.68 -31.83
C VAL A 9 3.81 19.52 -31.01
N LEU A 10 2.64 19.74 -31.61
CA LEU A 10 1.35 19.56 -30.94
C LEU A 10 1.15 18.12 -30.43
N VAL A 11 1.53 17.12 -31.23
CA VAL A 11 1.46 15.71 -30.83
C VAL A 11 2.39 15.42 -29.66
N ILE A 12 3.64 15.89 -29.68
CA ILE A 12 4.59 15.69 -28.58
C ILE A 12 4.07 16.31 -27.29
N VAL A 13 3.53 17.53 -27.37
CA VAL A 13 2.96 18.23 -26.22
C VAL A 13 1.75 17.46 -25.67
N ALA A 14 0.85 16.99 -26.54
CA ALA A 14 -0.32 16.21 -26.13
C ALA A 14 0.10 14.91 -25.42
N ILE A 15 1.11 14.20 -25.93
CA ILE A 15 1.66 12.99 -25.30
C ILE A 15 2.24 13.33 -23.92
N ALA A 16 3.04 14.39 -23.80
CA ALA A 16 3.63 14.79 -22.53
C ALA A 16 2.57 15.15 -21.46
N PHE A 17 1.51 15.87 -21.85
CA PHE A 17 0.38 16.15 -20.97
C PHE A 17 -0.35 14.88 -20.54
N TYR A 18 -0.64 13.99 -21.48
CA TYR A 18 -1.29 12.71 -21.19
C TYR A 18 -0.45 11.88 -20.22
N CYS A 19 0.85 11.71 -20.47
CA CYS A 19 1.76 10.99 -19.57
C CYS A 19 1.79 11.62 -18.17
N SER A 20 1.92 12.95 -18.08
CA SER A 20 1.93 13.66 -16.80
C SER A 20 0.64 13.45 -16.01
N TYR A 21 -0.51 13.52 -16.69
CA TYR A 21 -1.80 13.26 -16.08
C TYR A 21 -1.93 11.82 -15.57
N THR A 22 -1.49 10.83 -16.36
CA THR A 22 -1.55 9.42 -15.95
C THR A 22 -0.68 9.14 -14.73
N VAL A 23 0.52 9.72 -14.66
CA VAL A 23 1.43 9.62 -13.51
C VAL A 23 0.76 10.22 -12.27
N PHE A 24 0.27 11.44 -12.37
CA PHE A 24 -0.41 12.12 -11.28
C PHE A 24 -1.64 11.36 -10.79
N SER A 25 -2.46 10.86 -11.71
CA SER A 25 -3.69 10.12 -11.40
C SER A 25 -3.41 8.78 -10.73
N TYR A 26 -2.31 8.12 -11.08
CA TYR A 26 -1.91 6.86 -10.46
C TYR A 26 -1.40 7.07 -9.03
N ASP A 27 -0.55 8.06 -8.80
CA ASP A 27 -0.02 8.35 -7.47
C ASP A 27 -1.09 8.89 -6.51
N ASN A 28 -2.13 9.55 -7.05
CA ASN A 28 -3.29 10.06 -6.30
C ASN A 28 -4.56 9.22 -6.54
N ARG A 29 -4.40 7.95 -6.88
CA ARG A 29 -5.53 7.06 -7.20
C ARG A 29 -6.53 6.99 -6.04
N ILE A 30 -7.80 7.03 -6.39
CA ILE A 30 -8.91 6.85 -5.45
C ILE A 30 -9.44 5.43 -5.64
N VAL A 31 -9.38 4.63 -4.58
CA VAL A 31 -9.84 3.24 -4.57
C VAL A 31 -10.69 2.98 -3.33
N SER A 32 -11.48 1.92 -3.34
CA SER A 32 -12.47 1.65 -2.28
C SER A 32 -11.91 0.85 -1.10
N ASN A 33 -10.75 0.22 -1.24
CA ASN A 33 -10.18 -0.66 -0.22
C ASN A 33 -8.65 -0.79 -0.37
N LEU A 34 -8.01 -1.32 0.67
CA LEU A 34 -6.55 -1.39 0.80
C LEU A 34 -5.88 -2.29 -0.26
N SER A 35 -6.43 -3.48 -0.54
CA SER A 35 -5.84 -4.41 -1.52
C SER A 35 -5.99 -3.94 -2.97
N ALA A 36 -6.96 -3.05 -3.25
CA ALA A 36 -7.05 -2.34 -4.53
C ALA A 36 -6.01 -1.22 -4.66
N TYR A 37 -5.48 -0.70 -3.55
CA TYR A 37 -4.45 0.35 -3.55
C TYR A 37 -3.04 -0.22 -3.71
N CYS A 38 -2.75 -1.28 -2.95
CA CYS A 38 -1.42 -1.84 -2.77
C CYS A 38 -1.49 -3.34 -2.48
N ASN A 39 -0.37 -4.03 -2.67
CA ASN A 39 -0.28 -5.44 -2.29
C ASN A 39 -0.12 -5.56 -0.77
N ILE A 40 -0.93 -6.42 -0.15
CA ILE A 40 -0.89 -6.66 1.29
C ILE A 40 -0.64 -8.13 1.58
N ASP A 41 0.11 -8.40 2.65
CA ASP A 41 0.38 -9.74 3.15
C ASP A 41 0.37 -9.72 4.67
N PHE A 42 -0.68 -10.28 5.26
CA PHE A 42 -0.88 -10.37 6.71
C PHE A 42 -0.67 -11.80 7.16
N ARG A 43 0.24 -12.01 8.11
CA ARG A 43 0.63 -13.34 8.57
C ARG A 43 0.60 -13.42 10.08
N GLY A 44 -0.19 -14.37 10.59
CA GLY A 44 -0.14 -14.76 11.99
C GLY A 44 1.19 -15.44 12.31
N VAL A 45 1.80 -15.09 13.44
CA VAL A 45 2.98 -15.76 13.98
C VAL A 45 2.51 -16.68 15.09
N THR A 46 2.73 -17.98 14.95
CA THR A 46 2.32 -18.99 15.95
C THR A 46 3.52 -19.55 16.69
N ALA A 47 3.33 -19.85 17.98
CA ALA A 47 4.32 -20.58 18.75
C ALA A 47 4.36 -22.06 18.30
N PRO A 48 5.54 -22.62 17.97
CA PRO A 48 5.65 -23.98 17.44
C PRO A 48 5.08 -25.07 18.34
N GLN A 49 5.05 -24.85 19.66
CA GLN A 49 4.66 -25.87 20.63
C GLN A 49 3.18 -25.83 21.04
N THR A 50 2.55 -24.65 21.02
CA THR A 50 1.16 -24.48 21.48
C THR A 50 0.20 -24.20 20.32
N ASN A 51 0.72 -23.91 19.13
CA ASN A 51 -0.03 -23.41 17.98
C ASN A 51 -0.89 -22.17 18.29
N ASN A 52 -0.57 -21.47 19.38
CA ASN A 52 -1.20 -20.21 19.75
C ASN A 52 -0.53 -19.07 18.99
N VAL A 53 -1.33 -18.11 18.55
CA VAL A 53 -0.84 -16.91 17.89
C VAL A 53 -0.15 -16.03 18.94
N THR A 54 1.12 -15.72 18.71
CA THR A 54 1.94 -14.87 19.60
C THR A 54 2.13 -13.46 19.05
N GLY A 55 1.82 -13.25 17.77
CA GLY A 55 1.86 -11.96 17.10
C GLY A 55 1.36 -12.08 15.66
N ALA A 56 1.42 -10.99 14.92
CA ALA A 56 1.22 -11.02 13.48
C ALA A 56 2.04 -9.90 12.83
N THR A 57 2.43 -10.13 11.58
CA THR A 57 3.09 -9.13 10.75
C THR A 57 2.21 -8.76 9.56
N LEU A 58 2.30 -7.52 9.13
CA LEU A 58 1.72 -7.04 7.88
C LEU A 58 2.85 -6.45 7.02
N SER A 59 2.88 -6.85 5.76
CA SER A 59 3.63 -6.18 4.71
C SER A 59 2.64 -5.43 3.82
N VAL A 60 2.86 -4.12 3.64
CA VAL A 60 2.17 -3.30 2.64
C VAL A 60 3.20 -2.91 1.60
N VAL A 61 3.01 -3.34 0.36
CA VAL A 61 3.89 -3.06 -0.77
C VAL A 61 3.15 -2.23 -1.79
N ASP A 62 3.61 -1.01 -1.99
CA ASP A 62 3.06 -0.10 -2.98
C ASP A 62 4.07 0.31 -4.04
N PHE A 63 3.57 0.62 -5.23
CA PHE A 63 4.36 1.13 -6.35
C PHE A 63 3.89 2.54 -6.70
N ARG A 64 4.82 3.50 -6.80
CA ARG A 64 4.52 4.90 -7.15
C ARG A 64 5.53 5.46 -8.13
N TYR A 65 5.11 6.40 -8.97
CA TYR A 65 6.04 7.14 -9.82
C TYR A 65 6.79 8.19 -9.00
N ALA A 66 6.11 8.84 -8.06
CA ALA A 66 6.70 9.73 -7.08
C ALA A 66 7.80 9.05 -6.24
N SER A 67 8.82 9.81 -5.87
CA SER A 67 10.01 9.32 -5.16
C SER A 67 9.93 9.42 -3.64
N GLY A 68 8.90 10.06 -3.08
CA GLY A 68 8.78 10.17 -1.63
C GLY A 68 8.53 8.81 -0.99
N PRO A 69 9.43 8.34 -0.10
CA PRO A 69 9.22 7.08 0.59
C PRO A 69 8.05 7.16 1.57
N LEU A 70 7.61 5.99 2.03
CA LEU A 70 6.66 5.88 3.14
C LEU A 70 7.24 6.55 4.41
N GLU A 71 6.36 7.21 5.15
CA GLU A 71 6.65 7.75 6.48
C GLU A 71 6.50 6.64 7.54
N LYS A 72 7.27 6.71 8.64
CA LYS A 72 7.09 5.84 9.81
C LYS A 72 5.81 6.18 10.58
N PHE A 73 4.68 5.92 9.93
CA PHE A 73 3.35 6.22 10.40
C PHE A 73 2.41 5.10 9.97
N PHE A 74 1.77 4.47 10.96
CA PHE A 74 0.73 3.49 10.74
C PHE A 74 -0.31 3.57 11.84
N ILE A 75 -1.57 3.68 11.43
CA ILE A 75 -2.72 3.62 12.31
C ILE A 75 -3.67 2.55 11.78
N ILE A 76 -4.23 1.77 12.70
CA ILE A 76 -5.31 0.84 12.41
C ILE A 76 -6.54 1.22 13.21
N ASP A 77 -7.67 1.33 12.54
CA ASP A 77 -8.99 1.52 13.14
C ASP A 77 -9.73 0.18 13.06
N VAL A 78 -10.16 -0.32 14.21
CA VAL A 78 -10.91 -1.56 14.35
C VAL A 78 -12.26 -1.24 14.95
N ASP A 79 -13.34 -1.34 14.16
CA ASP A 79 -14.70 -0.99 14.55
C ASP A 79 -14.84 0.39 15.23
N GLY A 80 -14.12 1.40 14.72
CA GLY A 80 -14.11 2.77 15.24
C GLY A 80 -13.11 3.02 16.37
N LYS A 81 -12.36 2.01 16.80
CA LYS A 81 -11.28 2.15 17.79
C LYS A 81 -9.94 2.28 17.10
N THR A 82 -9.28 3.40 17.33
CA THR A 82 -8.01 3.73 16.67
C THR A 82 -6.81 3.31 17.51
N TYR A 83 -5.89 2.57 16.88
CA TYR A 83 -4.61 2.15 17.44
C TYR A 83 -3.47 2.67 16.58
N LYS A 84 -2.55 3.41 17.20
CA LYS A 84 -1.28 3.75 16.58
C LYS A 84 -0.28 2.63 16.87
N ILE A 85 0.37 2.12 15.83
CA ILE A 85 1.38 1.06 15.95
C ILE A 85 2.76 1.68 15.75
N ASP A 86 3.67 1.52 16.72
CA ASP A 86 5.00 2.11 16.62
C ASP A 86 6.06 1.12 16.09
N SER A 87 5.77 -0.19 16.13
CA SER A 87 6.67 -1.24 15.62
C SER A 87 6.59 -1.34 14.10
N ILE A 88 7.21 -0.37 13.44
CA ILE A 88 7.19 -0.18 11.99
C ILE A 88 8.61 -0.19 11.41
N GLU A 89 8.79 -0.91 10.31
CA GLU A 89 9.97 -0.83 9.45
C GLU A 89 9.57 -0.42 8.03
N ILE A 90 10.47 0.28 7.33
CA ILE A 90 10.21 0.79 5.97
C ILE A 90 11.38 0.42 5.08
N SER A 91 11.08 0.03 3.86
CA SER A 91 12.03 -0.15 2.79
C SER A 91 11.54 0.60 1.55
N ALA A 92 12.44 1.27 0.85
CA ALA A 92 12.16 1.92 -0.42
C ALA A 92 13.21 1.50 -1.43
N GLN A 93 12.79 1.05 -2.61
CA GLN A 93 13.66 0.70 -3.71
C GLN A 93 13.45 1.65 -4.90
N PRO A 94 14.54 2.08 -5.57
CA PRO A 94 14.43 2.88 -6.78
C PRO A 94 13.75 2.09 -7.91
N PRO A 95 13.21 2.78 -8.93
CA PRO A 95 12.59 2.16 -10.08
C PRO A 95 13.54 1.27 -10.85
N THR A 96 12.99 0.21 -11.45
CA THR A 96 13.71 -0.60 -12.42
C THR A 96 13.44 -0.11 -13.84
N TYR A 97 14.45 -0.29 -14.69
CA TYR A 97 14.44 0.09 -16.10
C TYR A 97 14.79 -1.09 -17.02
N LEU A 98 14.65 -2.32 -16.50
CA LEU A 98 14.92 -3.52 -17.27
C LEU A 98 13.70 -3.86 -18.13
N PRO A 99 13.85 -4.13 -19.44
CA PRO A 99 12.71 -4.41 -20.33
C PRO A 99 11.79 -5.54 -19.84
N LYS A 100 12.34 -6.51 -19.10
CA LYS A 100 11.58 -7.62 -18.50
C LYS A 100 10.52 -7.16 -17.46
N ASP A 101 10.71 -6.00 -16.84
CA ASP A 101 9.81 -5.46 -15.82
C ASP A 101 8.71 -4.57 -16.43
N PHE A 102 8.74 -4.35 -17.75
CA PHE A 102 7.72 -3.58 -18.45
C PHE A 102 6.34 -4.25 -18.35
N SER A 103 6.29 -5.59 -18.48
CA SER A 103 5.05 -6.36 -18.41
C SER A 103 4.46 -6.47 -17.00
N THR A 104 5.27 -6.26 -15.96
CA THR A 104 4.81 -6.33 -14.56
C THR A 104 4.18 -5.02 -14.08
N GLY A 105 4.28 -3.95 -14.88
CA GLY A 105 3.77 -2.63 -14.52
C GLY A 105 4.57 -1.92 -13.42
N GLN A 106 5.75 -2.46 -13.06
CA GLN A 106 6.67 -1.93 -12.04
C GLN A 106 7.76 -1.03 -12.66
N PHE A 107 7.94 -1.11 -13.98
CA PHE A 107 8.85 -0.25 -14.73
C PHE A 107 8.56 1.24 -14.44
N PHE A 108 9.61 2.03 -14.20
CA PHE A 108 9.55 3.44 -13.80
C PHE A 108 8.92 3.76 -12.43
N LYS A 109 8.54 2.77 -11.62
CA LYS A 109 7.94 3.02 -10.30
C LYS A 109 8.89 2.65 -9.17
N HIS A 110 8.95 3.51 -8.16
CA HIS A 110 9.53 3.18 -6.87
C HIS A 110 8.70 2.11 -6.18
N THR A 111 9.36 1.15 -5.54
CA THR A 111 8.72 0.18 -4.66
C THR A 111 8.86 0.68 -3.24
N ASN A 112 7.75 0.76 -2.52
CA ASN A 112 7.71 1.18 -1.13
C ASN A 112 7.08 0.08 -0.30
N THR A 113 7.79 -0.38 0.73
CA THR A 113 7.31 -1.42 1.62
C THR A 113 7.25 -0.92 3.06
N LEU A 114 6.11 -1.14 3.70
CA LEU A 114 5.90 -0.93 5.13
C LEU A 114 5.71 -2.29 5.79
N PHE A 115 6.51 -2.57 6.81
CA PHE A 115 6.34 -3.74 7.67
C PHE A 115 5.82 -3.28 9.03
N VAL A 116 4.74 -3.91 9.49
CA VAL A 116 4.10 -3.61 10.76
C VAL A 116 4.05 -4.88 11.59
N THR A 117 4.44 -4.80 12.85
CA THR A 117 4.25 -5.89 13.82
C THR A 117 3.18 -5.48 14.82
N PHE A 118 2.13 -6.30 14.94
CA PHE A 118 0.98 -5.97 15.79
C PHE A 118 1.15 -6.49 17.22
N PRO A 119 0.76 -5.71 18.23
CA PRO A 119 0.64 -6.20 19.59
C PRO A 119 -0.56 -7.14 19.72
N LEU A 120 -0.47 -8.13 20.60
CA LEU A 120 -1.48 -9.17 20.80
C LEU A 120 -2.88 -8.61 21.10
N GLN A 121 -2.95 -7.49 21.83
CA GLN A 121 -4.21 -6.82 22.16
C GLN A 121 -4.98 -6.41 20.90
N VAL A 122 -4.30 -5.80 19.93
CA VAL A 122 -4.93 -5.34 18.68
C VAL A 122 -5.37 -6.53 17.83
N LEU A 123 -4.60 -7.62 17.83
CA LEU A 123 -4.94 -8.85 17.10
C LEU A 123 -6.23 -9.50 17.61
N LYS A 124 -6.47 -9.48 18.93
CA LYS A 124 -7.74 -9.97 19.51
C LYS A 124 -8.93 -9.14 19.05
N GLU A 125 -8.76 -7.85 18.86
CA GLU A 125 -9.85 -7.02 18.33
C GLU A 125 -10.06 -7.28 16.84
N ILE A 126 -8.99 -7.41 16.05
CA ILE A 126 -9.07 -7.75 14.62
C ILE A 126 -9.79 -9.10 14.40
N SER A 127 -9.54 -10.11 15.23
CA SER A 127 -10.16 -11.44 15.06
C SER A 127 -11.69 -11.37 15.16
N GLN A 128 -12.22 -10.41 15.93
CA GLN A 128 -13.66 -10.22 16.15
C GLN A 128 -14.26 -9.07 15.31
N ALA A 129 -13.42 -8.26 14.65
CA ALA A 129 -13.82 -7.02 14.02
C ALA A 129 -14.86 -7.18 12.90
N ALA A 130 -15.84 -6.29 12.80
CA ALA A 130 -16.70 -6.21 11.62
C ALA A 130 -16.03 -5.41 10.49
N THR A 131 -15.21 -4.43 10.85
CA THR A 131 -14.55 -3.49 9.95
C THR A 131 -13.15 -3.16 10.45
N VAL A 132 -12.21 -3.05 9.51
CA VAL A 132 -10.85 -2.62 9.77
C VAL A 132 -10.47 -1.59 8.72
N LYS A 133 -9.95 -0.44 9.15
CA LYS A 133 -9.32 0.56 8.26
C LYS A 133 -7.87 0.74 8.63
N VAL A 134 -7.04 0.91 7.61
CA VAL A 134 -5.61 1.14 7.76
C VAL A 134 -5.28 2.52 7.24
N SER A 135 -4.42 3.22 7.96
CA SER A 135 -3.91 4.53 7.58
C SER A 135 -2.39 4.55 7.53
N PHE A 136 -1.83 5.05 6.42
CA PHE A 136 -0.39 5.26 6.24
C PHE A 136 -0.12 6.53 5.41
N LYS A 137 1.15 6.95 5.35
CA LYS A 137 1.56 8.23 4.73
C LYS A 137 2.84 8.10 3.92
N TYR A 138 3.01 9.02 2.99
CA TYR A 138 4.28 9.26 2.31
C TYR A 138 4.87 10.58 2.76
N THR A 139 6.19 10.64 2.76
CA THR A 139 6.95 11.84 3.17
C THR A 139 6.80 13.03 2.21
N ASP A 140 6.35 12.77 0.98
CA ASP A 140 6.12 13.79 -0.06
C ASP A 140 4.64 14.21 -0.18
N SER A 141 3.79 13.78 0.75
CA SER A 141 2.35 14.04 0.72
C SER A 141 1.83 14.44 2.09
N ASP A 142 1.06 15.52 2.16
CA ASP A 142 0.35 15.93 3.39
C ASP A 142 -0.89 15.07 3.66
N SER A 143 -1.31 14.26 2.69
CA SER A 143 -2.54 13.46 2.78
C SER A 143 -2.27 12.08 3.38
N THR A 144 -3.06 11.72 4.39
CA THR A 144 -3.14 10.35 4.90
C THR A 144 -3.93 9.49 3.93
N ILE A 145 -3.37 8.35 3.54
CA ILE A 145 -4.14 7.31 2.86
C ILE A 145 -4.85 6.53 3.95
N GLU A 146 -6.18 6.59 3.97
CA GLU A 146 -7.04 5.84 4.87
C GLU A 146 -7.96 4.95 4.03
N LEU A 147 -7.82 3.63 4.17
CA LEU A 147 -8.58 2.67 3.38
C LEU A 147 -9.08 1.51 4.23
N PRO A 148 -10.33 1.05 4.03
CA PRO A 148 -10.83 -0.16 4.66
C PRO A 148 -10.21 -1.41 4.03
N LEU A 149 -10.16 -2.50 4.80
CA LEU A 149 -10.00 -3.82 4.23
C LEU A 149 -11.25 -4.20 3.41
N SER A 150 -11.05 -4.96 2.34
CA SER A 150 -12.19 -5.64 1.71
C SER A 150 -12.73 -6.73 2.65
N SER A 151 -13.97 -7.19 2.42
CA SER A 151 -14.53 -8.30 3.21
C SER A 151 -13.70 -9.59 3.07
N ILE A 152 -13.09 -9.81 1.90
CA ILE A 152 -12.24 -10.98 1.63
C ILE A 152 -10.94 -10.86 2.43
N ASP A 153 -10.31 -9.69 2.43
CA ASP A 153 -9.08 -9.46 3.18
C ASP A 153 -9.31 -9.58 4.69
N LEU A 154 -10.40 -8.99 5.20
CA LEU A 154 -10.75 -9.10 6.61
C LEU A 154 -10.94 -10.57 7.02
N GLN A 155 -11.66 -11.35 6.21
CA GLN A 155 -11.83 -12.78 6.49
C GLN A 155 -10.49 -13.53 6.43
N TYR A 156 -9.64 -13.21 5.46
CA TYR A 156 -8.28 -13.77 5.38
C TYR A 156 -7.48 -13.46 6.64
N TRP A 157 -7.50 -12.22 7.12
CA TRP A 157 -6.80 -11.81 8.35
C TRP A 157 -7.32 -12.59 9.56
N LYS A 158 -8.64 -12.72 9.72
CA LYS A 158 -9.24 -13.52 10.80
C LYS A 158 -8.81 -14.99 10.77
N ASN A 159 -8.71 -15.58 9.57
CA ASN A 159 -8.25 -16.96 9.42
C ASN A 159 -6.77 -17.15 9.83
N GLN A 160 -5.96 -16.09 9.81
CA GLN A 160 -4.59 -16.11 10.35
C GLN A 160 -4.55 -16.00 11.88
N LEU A 161 -5.69 -15.75 12.53
CA LEU A 161 -5.82 -15.54 13.96
C LEU A 161 -6.73 -16.59 14.65
N PRO A 162 -6.57 -17.90 14.40
CA PRO A 162 -7.55 -18.92 14.80
C PRO A 162 -7.68 -19.17 16.31
N SER A 163 -6.76 -18.64 17.13
CA SER A 163 -6.59 -19.01 18.55
C SER A 163 -6.51 -17.80 19.50
N LEU A 164 -7.09 -16.65 19.11
CA LEU A 164 -7.02 -15.38 19.87
C LEU A 164 -8.31 -14.95 20.55
#